data_AF-A0A424PD97-F1
#
_entry.id   AF-A0A424PD97-F1
#
_cell.length_a   1.000
_cell.length_b   1.000
_cell.length_c   1.000
_cell.angle_alpha   90.00
_cell.angle_beta   90.00
_cell.angle_gamma   90.00
#
_symmetry.space_group_name_H-M   'P 1'
#
loop_
_entity.id
_entity.type
_entity.pdbx_description
1 polymer ?
#
loop_
_entity_poly.entity_id
_entity_poly.type
_entity_poly.pdbx_seq_one_letter_code
_entity_poly.pdbx_strand_id
1 'polypeptide(L)'
;MNEEWSNDQKKKIDCNNPKGFSQKAHCAGRKKRQAGKQTKSKPVKEFMKKQTIEERLQLFLEKNVPTSPSKWSYWVGQAKKKFDVYPSAYANGWAAKMYKDAGGKWKKESKK
;
A
#
# COMPACT_ATOMS: atom_id res chain seq x y z
N MET A 1 13.38 3.38 -11.57
CA MET A 1 12.73 4.27 -10.58
C MET A 1 13.61 4.31 -9.33
N ASN A 2 14.56 5.25 -9.26
CA ASN A 2 15.31 5.51 -8.03
C ASN A 2 14.53 6.56 -7.23
N GLU A 3 13.58 6.11 -6.41
CA GLU A 3 13.13 6.93 -5.27
C GLU A 3 14.24 6.91 -4.20
N GLU A 4 15.40 7.43 -4.58
CA GLU A 4 16.35 7.90 -3.60
C GLU A 4 15.77 9.17 -3.02
N TRP A 5 14.94 9.01 -1.99
CA TRP A 5 15.14 9.90 -0.87
C TRP A 5 16.62 9.78 -0.51
N SER A 6 17.42 10.74 -0.97
CA SER A 6 18.88 10.62 -0.95
C SER A 6 19.29 10.25 0.47
N ASN A 7 20.13 9.24 0.61
CA ASN A 7 20.62 8.83 1.93
C ASN A 7 21.18 10.03 2.70
N ASP A 8 21.62 11.07 1.99
CA ASP A 8 22.10 12.31 2.56
C ASP A 8 20.99 13.13 3.22
N GLN A 9 19.80 13.18 2.63
CA GLN A 9 18.63 13.81 3.26
C GLN A 9 18.22 13.07 4.53
N LYS A 10 18.30 11.73 4.54
CA LYS A 10 18.03 10.90 5.74
C LYS A 10 19.05 11.15 6.86
N LYS A 11 20.33 11.25 6.48
CA LYS A 11 21.44 11.50 7.41
C LYS A 11 21.36 12.88 8.04
N LYS A 12 20.88 13.89 7.29
CA LYS A 12 20.69 15.28 7.72
C LYS A 12 19.47 15.50 8.63
N ILE A 13 18.63 14.49 8.89
CA ILE A 13 17.53 14.63 9.87
C ILE A 13 18.13 14.78 11.27
N ASP A 14 17.86 15.94 11.87
CA ASP A 14 18.11 16.17 13.28
C ASP A 14 17.08 15.43 14.14
N CYS A 15 17.54 14.43 14.89
CA CYS A 15 16.69 13.67 15.79
C CYS A 15 16.46 14.33 17.16
N ASN A 16 17.11 15.47 17.43
CA ASN A 16 16.82 16.30 18.59
C ASN A 16 15.56 17.15 18.36
N ASN A 17 15.25 17.52 17.10
CA ASN A 17 14.06 18.27 16.74
C ASN A 17 13.36 17.75 15.46
N PRO A 18 12.75 16.55 15.50
CA PRO A 18 12.13 15.94 14.32
C PRO A 18 10.82 16.63 13.92
N LYS A 19 10.77 17.13 12.68
CA LYS A 19 9.60 17.80 12.09
C LYS A 19 8.63 16.79 11.47
N GLY A 20 7.39 16.81 11.95
CA GLY A 20 6.30 16.00 11.41
C GLY A 20 6.41 14.50 11.70
N PHE A 21 5.47 13.73 11.15
CA PHE A 21 5.34 12.30 11.43
C PHE A 21 6.51 11.47 10.88
N SER A 22 6.94 11.76 9.65
CA SER A 22 7.98 11.00 8.96
C SER A 22 9.34 11.06 9.67
N GLN A 23 9.77 12.25 10.10
CA GLN A 23 11.04 12.41 10.82
C GLN A 23 10.99 11.77 12.21
N LYS A 24 9.87 11.91 12.94
CA LYS A 24 9.67 11.25 14.24
C LYS A 24 9.80 9.73 14.11
N ALA A 25 9.16 9.14 13.09
CA ALA A 25 9.26 7.70 12.83
C ALA A 25 10.69 7.27 12.46
N HIS A 26 11.38 8.05 11.61
CA HIS A 26 12.77 7.79 11.24
C HIS A 26 13.70 7.78 12.46
N CYS A 27 13.60 8.78 13.32
CA CYS A 27 14.41 8.92 14.52
C CYS A 27 14.11 7.83 15.56
N ALA A 28 12.84 7.47 15.75
CA ALA A 28 12.46 6.34 16.59
C ALA A 28 13.08 5.03 16.10
N GLY A 29 13.11 4.81 14.78
CA GLY A 29 13.79 3.68 14.16
C GLY A 29 15.31 3.69 14.40
N ARG A 30 15.95 4.85 14.26
CA ARG A 30 17.41 5.02 14.48
C ARG A 30 17.81 4.74 15.92
N LYS A 31 17.07 5.28 16.90
CA LYS A 31 17.29 5.06 18.33
C LYS A 31 17.14 3.58 18.72
N LYS A 32 16.14 2.89 18.15
CA LYS A 32 15.96 1.44 18.37
C LYS A 32 17.14 0.62 17.85
N ARG A 33 17.65 0.94 16.66
CA ARG A 33 18.82 0.24 16.08
C ARG A 33 20.10 0.49 16.88
N GLN A 34 20.33 1.73 17.33
CA GLN A 34 21.46 2.07 18.20
C GLN A 34 21.42 1.32 19.53
N ALA A 35 20.22 1.11 20.07
CA ALA A 35 20.01 0.32 21.29
C ALA A 35 20.07 -1.21 21.05
N GLY A 36 20.53 -1.67 19.87
CA GLY A 36 20.59 -3.09 19.51
C GLY A 36 19.24 -3.79 19.38
N LYS A 37 18.13 -3.03 19.40
CA LYS A 37 16.77 -3.60 19.35
C LYS A 37 16.39 -3.94 17.91
N GLN A 38 15.81 -5.12 17.74
CA GLN A 38 15.25 -5.54 16.46
C GLN A 38 14.03 -4.67 16.11
N THR A 39 14.04 -4.09 14.92
CA THR A 39 12.85 -3.42 14.37
C THR A 39 11.91 -4.47 13.80
N LYS A 40 10.60 -4.28 13.96
CA LYS A 40 9.58 -5.24 13.45
C LYS A 40 9.72 -5.53 11.95
N SER A 41 10.30 -4.61 11.19
CA SER A 41 10.53 -4.72 9.75
C SER A 41 12.02 -4.87 9.42
N LYS A 42 12.34 -5.78 8.49
CA LYS A 42 13.67 -5.90 7.87
C LYS A 42 13.91 -4.76 6.86
N PRO A 43 15.17 -4.42 6.54
CA PRO A 43 15.47 -3.46 5.49
C PRO A 43 14.85 -3.88 4.16
N VAL A 44 14.27 -2.92 3.43
CA VAL A 44 13.65 -3.17 2.10
C VAL A 44 14.64 -3.86 1.16
N LYS A 45 15.93 -3.51 1.20
CA LYS A 45 16.97 -4.15 0.38
C LYS A 45 17.11 -5.65 0.68
N GLU A 46 16.98 -6.05 1.94
CA GLU A 46 17.06 -7.46 2.35
C GLU A 46 15.78 -8.21 1.94
N PHE A 47 14.61 -7.60 2.13
CA PHE A 47 13.33 -8.15 1.69
C PHE A 47 13.31 -8.35 0.17
N MET A 48 13.71 -7.32 -0.58
CA MET A 48 13.82 -7.35 -2.02
C MET A 48 14.79 -8.45 -2.47
N LYS A 49 16.00 -8.55 -1.90
CA LYS A 49 16.99 -9.57 -2.29
C LYS A 49 16.48 -11.01 -2.05
N LYS A 50 15.55 -11.20 -1.11
CA LYS A 50 14.95 -12.50 -0.81
C LYS A 50 13.81 -12.90 -1.73
N GLN A 51 13.28 -11.98 -2.53
CA GLN A 51 12.18 -12.26 -3.46
C GLN A 51 12.67 -12.35 -4.90
N THR A 52 12.20 -13.37 -5.61
CA THR A 52 12.42 -13.48 -7.06
C THR A 52 11.70 -12.36 -7.79
N ILE A 53 12.12 -12.06 -9.03
CA ILE A 53 11.43 -11.08 -9.87
C ILE A 53 9.97 -11.48 -10.07
N GLU A 54 9.70 -12.77 -10.20
CA GLU A 54 8.35 -13.32 -10.34
C GLU A 54 7.48 -13.08 -9.11
N GLU A 55 8.00 -13.30 -7.90
CA GLU A 55 7.28 -13.02 -6.66
C GLU A 55 6.98 -11.52 -6.50
N ARG A 56 7.94 -10.67 -6.88
CA ARG A 56 7.75 -9.22 -6.88
C ARG A 56 6.70 -8.79 -7.90
N LEU A 57 6.70 -9.37 -9.10
CA LEU A 57 5.70 -9.10 -10.12
C LEU A 57 4.32 -9.63 -9.70
N GLN A 58 4.27 -10.77 -9.01
CA GLN A 58 3.05 -11.35 -8.50
C GLN A 58 2.36 -10.44 -7.47
N LEU A 59 3.10 -9.70 -6.64
CA LEU A 59 2.51 -8.68 -5.74
C LEU A 59 1.71 -7.60 -6.50
N PHE A 60 2.11 -7.25 -7.71
CA PHE A 60 1.43 -6.24 -8.54
C PHE A 60 0.39 -6.83 -9.49
N LEU A 61 0.62 -8.07 -9.94
CA LEU A 61 -0.22 -8.75 -10.93
C LEU A 61 -1.28 -9.66 -10.31
N GLU A 62 -1.23 -9.90 -9.00
CA GLU A 62 -2.25 -10.68 -8.29
C GLU A 62 -3.60 -9.98 -8.43
N LYS A 63 -4.44 -10.51 -9.33
CA LYS A 63 -5.77 -9.98 -9.58
C LYS A 63 -6.64 -10.24 -8.37
N ASN A 64 -7.04 -9.16 -7.72
CA ASN A 64 -8.08 -9.20 -6.72
C ASN A 64 -9.43 -9.17 -7.44
N VAL A 65 -10.19 -10.26 -7.34
CA VAL A 65 -11.47 -10.41 -8.01
C VAL A 65 -12.61 -10.35 -6.99
N PRO A 66 -13.75 -9.72 -7.33
CA PRO A 66 -14.89 -9.68 -6.45
C PRO A 66 -15.47 -11.09 -6.27
N THR A 67 -15.83 -11.47 -5.04
CA THR A 67 -16.55 -12.74 -4.79
C THR A 67 -17.91 -12.77 -5.46
N SER A 68 -18.52 -11.60 -5.69
CA SER A 68 -19.79 -11.45 -6.39
C SER A 68 -19.65 -10.41 -7.52
N PRO A 69 -19.18 -10.81 -8.72
CA PRO A 69 -18.94 -9.89 -9.84
C PRO A 69 -20.17 -9.05 -10.22
N SER A 70 -21.36 -9.64 -10.25
CA SER A 70 -22.60 -8.91 -10.59
C SER A 70 -22.89 -7.77 -9.60
N LYS A 71 -22.66 -8.00 -8.30
CA LYS A 71 -22.85 -6.99 -7.27
C LYS A 71 -21.81 -5.88 -7.37
N TRP A 72 -20.56 -6.23 -7.70
CA TRP A 72 -19.52 -5.25 -7.98
C TRP A 72 -19.89 -4.38 -9.19
N SER A 73 -20.29 -4.98 -10.31
CA SER A 73 -20.72 -4.27 -11.52
C SER A 73 -21.91 -3.34 -11.26
N TYR A 74 -22.87 -3.76 -10.43
CA TYR A 74 -23.99 -2.92 -10.01
C TYR A 74 -23.49 -1.63 -9.33
N TRP A 75 -22.61 -1.74 -8.33
CA TRP A 75 -22.09 -0.58 -7.60
C TRP A 75 -21.15 0.29 -8.43
N VAL A 76 -20.40 -0.30 -9.37
CA VAL A 76 -19.67 0.46 -10.39
C VAL A 76 -20.62 1.28 -11.25
N GLY A 77 -21.76 0.71 -11.68
CA GLY A 77 -22.79 1.43 -12.41
C GLY A 77 -23.38 2.60 -11.61
N GLN A 78 -23.63 2.40 -10.31
CA GLN A 78 -24.07 3.49 -9.42
C GLN A 78 -22.99 4.57 -9.26
N ALA A 79 -21.71 4.18 -9.24
CA ALA A 79 -20.61 5.14 -9.12
C ALA A 79 -20.49 6.00 -10.38
N LYS A 80 -20.60 5.41 -11.57
CA LYS A 80 -20.63 6.14 -12.84
C LYS A 80 -21.79 7.13 -12.95
N LYS A 81 -22.91 6.88 -12.27
CA LYS A 81 -24.06 7.80 -12.21
C LYS A 81 -23.85 8.92 -11.19
N LYS A 82 -23.17 8.63 -10.07
CA LYS A 82 -22.98 9.56 -8.96
C LYS A 82 -21.81 10.52 -9.17
N PHE A 83 -20.73 10.04 -9.80
CA PHE A 83 -19.52 10.80 -10.02
C PHE A 83 -19.37 11.11 -11.49
N ASP A 84 -19.10 12.37 -11.78
CA ASP A 84 -18.94 12.86 -13.16
C ASP A 84 -17.70 12.26 -13.84
N VAL A 85 -16.63 12.00 -13.07
CA VAL A 85 -15.39 11.42 -13.56
C VAL A 85 -15.19 10.00 -13.02
N TYR A 86 -15.26 9.02 -13.93
CA TYR A 86 -14.96 7.61 -13.69
C TYR A 86 -13.99 7.07 -14.75
N PRO A 87 -12.93 6.33 -14.38
CA PRO A 87 -12.54 5.94 -13.03
C PRO A 87 -11.75 7.04 -12.32
N SER A 88 -12.20 7.46 -11.13
CA SER A 88 -11.44 8.31 -10.21
C SER A 88 -11.17 7.57 -8.91
N ALA A 89 -10.13 7.99 -8.16
CA ALA A 89 -9.80 7.36 -6.88
C ALA A 89 -10.98 7.41 -5.90
N TYR A 90 -11.71 8.54 -5.87
CA TYR A 90 -12.90 8.72 -5.05
C TYR A 90 -14.08 7.87 -5.52
N ALA A 91 -14.37 7.83 -6.83
CA ALA A 91 -15.46 7.01 -7.35
C ALA A 91 -15.23 5.51 -7.13
N ASN A 92 -14.00 5.04 -7.38
CA ASN A 92 -13.61 3.65 -7.14
C ASN A 92 -13.67 3.30 -5.65
N GLY A 93 -13.19 4.19 -4.77
CA GLY A 93 -13.27 4.02 -3.32
C GLY A 93 -14.72 3.96 -2.82
N TRP A 94 -15.59 4.81 -3.35
CA TRP A 94 -17.02 4.77 -3.03
C TRP A 94 -17.68 3.47 -3.50
N ALA A 95 -17.45 3.04 -4.75
CA ALA A 95 -17.98 1.78 -5.26
C ALA A 95 -17.53 0.58 -4.41
N ALA A 96 -16.26 0.55 -4.02
CA ALA A 96 -15.69 -0.51 -3.18
C ALA A 96 -16.29 -0.52 -1.78
N LYS A 97 -16.56 0.66 -1.19
CA LYS A 97 -17.24 0.79 0.10
C LYS A 97 -18.65 0.20 0.02
N MET A 98 -19.46 0.65 -0.94
CA MET A 98 -20.84 0.17 -1.09
C MET A 98 -20.91 -1.33 -1.39
N TYR A 99 -20.00 -1.84 -2.22
CA TYR A 99 -19.89 -3.27 -2.48
C TYR A 99 -19.64 -4.07 -1.19
N LYS A 100 -18.72 -3.61 -0.32
CA LYS A 100 -18.45 -4.25 0.97
C LYS A 100 -19.65 -4.17 1.92
N ASP A 101 -20.31 -3.02 2.00
CA ASP A 101 -21.50 -2.82 2.85
C ASP A 101 -22.66 -3.73 2.40
N ALA A 102 -22.77 -4.01 1.10
CA ALA A 102 -23.69 -4.99 0.53
C ALA A 102 -23.23 -6.45 0.70
N GLY A 103 -22.26 -6.73 1.58
CA GLY A 103 -21.72 -8.05 1.87
C GLY A 103 -20.75 -8.59 0.81
N GLY A 104 -20.28 -7.75 -0.11
CA GLY A 104 -19.28 -8.11 -1.09
C GLY A 104 -17.90 -8.34 -0.46
N LYS A 105 -17.23 -9.42 -0.86
CA LYS A 105 -15.87 -9.74 -0.43
C LYS A 105 -14.92 -9.73 -1.63
N TRP A 106 -13.64 -9.73 -1.33
CA TRP A 106 -12.55 -9.72 -2.30
C TRP A 106 -11.78 -11.02 -2.15
N LYS A 107 -11.52 -11.71 -3.25
CA LYS A 107 -10.74 -12.95 -3.26
C LYS A 107 -9.55 -12.80 -4.20
N LYS A 108 -8.48 -13.49 -3.87
CA LYS A 108 -7.34 -13.66 -4.76
C LYS A 108 -7.77 -14.61 -5.87
N GLU A 109 -7.45 -14.29 -7.12
CA GLU A 109 -7.59 -15.26 -8.20
C GLU A 109 -6.68 -16.45 -7.90
N SER A 110 -7.27 -17.63 -7.72
CA SER A 110 -6.50 -18.87 -7.59
C SER A 110 -5.90 -19.17 -8.96
N LYS A 111 -4.57 -19.14 -9.08
CA LYS A 111 -3.88 -19.69 -10.25
C LYS A 111 -4.42 -21.12 -10.47
N LYS A 112 -5.07 -21.34 -11.62
CA LYS A 112 -5.45 -22.67 -12.08
C LYS A 112 -4.30 -23.24 -12.89
#